data_AF-A0A954DJH3-F1
#
_entry.id   AF-A0A954DJH3-F1
#
_cell.length_a   1.000
_cell.length_b   1.000
_cell.length_c   1.000
_cell.angle_alpha   90.00
_cell.angle_beta   90.00
_cell.angle_gamma   90.00
#
_symmetry.space_group_name_H-M   'P 1'
#
loop_
_entity.id
_entity.type
_entity.pdbx_description
1 polymer ?
#
loop_
_entity_poly.entity_id
_entity_poly.type
_entity_poly.pdbx_seq_one_letter_code
_entity_poly.pdbx_strand_id
1 'polypeptide(L)'
;ELLLRALRAEVDADFFATVTRRPTVYRGNPFLVEVGLAYGGALGADEPVTLYRYANRVPLQYQQGACAITKAVTSTDWKAYQLQQPRGSLPVGPMLLLVHIASVWVPFTSESKEAIASYPEIVKEIRLGLQECGRRMATHVRKRRREADERKKRAYIEKYIPQVAIGLQEILGFDDRERTRVADRLADVLERSRTA
;
A
#
# COMPACT_ATOMS: atom_id res chain seq x y z
N GLU A 1 12.65 -7.52 -12.23
CA GLU A 1 12.29 -6.55 -13.29
C GLU A 1 11.10 -7.01 -14.14
N LEU A 2 11.12 -8.23 -14.69
CA LEU A 2 9.99 -8.80 -15.46
C LEU A 2 8.66 -8.80 -14.69
N LEU A 3 8.69 -9.15 -13.40
CA LEU A 3 7.51 -9.13 -12.53
C LEU A 3 6.84 -7.74 -12.47
N LEU A 4 7.65 -6.68 -12.44
CA LEU A 4 7.17 -5.31 -12.39
C LEU A 4 6.49 -4.92 -13.70
N ARG A 5 7.05 -5.34 -14.84
CA ARG A 5 6.47 -5.09 -16.16
C ARG A 5 5.14 -5.83 -16.33
N ALA A 6 5.08 -7.09 -15.89
CA ALA A 6 3.85 -7.88 -15.93
C ALA A 6 2.73 -7.24 -15.08
N LEU A 7 3.03 -6.84 -13.84
CA LEU A 7 2.04 -6.18 -12.98
C LEU A 7 1.53 -4.86 -13.56
N ARG A 8 2.39 -4.07 -14.20
CA ARG A 8 2.00 -2.81 -14.85
C ARG A 8 1.16 -3.01 -16.10
N ALA A 9 1.31 -4.13 -16.79
CA ALA A 9 0.54 -4.44 -17.99
C ALA A 9 -0.88 -4.91 -17.65
N GLU A 10 -1.02 -5.69 -16.57
CA GLU A 10 -2.30 -6.31 -16.19
C GLU A 10 -3.15 -5.46 -15.25
N VAL A 11 -2.53 -4.61 -14.42
CA VAL A 11 -3.23 -3.90 -13.34
C VAL A 11 -2.98 -2.40 -13.47
N ASP A 12 -4.07 -1.63 -13.52
CA ASP A 12 -4.02 -0.18 -13.40
C ASP A 12 -3.98 0.24 -11.91
N ALA A 13 -2.79 0.62 -11.44
CA ALA A 13 -2.53 0.98 -10.06
C ALA A 13 -1.57 2.18 -9.95
N ASP A 14 -1.71 2.94 -8.87
CA ASP A 14 -0.90 4.14 -8.59
C ASP A 14 0.55 3.81 -8.21
N PHE A 15 0.78 2.66 -7.59
CA PHE A 15 2.06 2.28 -7.03
C PHE A 15 2.34 0.80 -7.24
N PHE A 16 3.59 0.49 -7.61
CA PHE A 16 4.07 -0.87 -7.77
C PHE A 16 5.39 -1.08 -7.03
N ALA A 17 5.51 -2.21 -6.34
CA ALA A 17 6.75 -2.67 -5.72
C ALA A 17 6.97 -4.15 -6.04
N THR A 18 8.20 -4.50 -6.39
CA THR A 18 8.60 -5.90 -6.56
C THR A 18 9.90 -6.15 -5.81
N VAL A 19 10.02 -7.34 -5.23
CA VAL A 19 11.18 -7.80 -4.48
C VAL A 19 11.45 -9.24 -4.88
N THR A 20 12.66 -9.49 -5.37
CA THR A 20 13.21 -10.84 -5.54
C THR A 20 14.17 -11.06 -4.37
N ARG A 21 13.87 -12.05 -3.52
CA ARG A 21 14.70 -12.38 -2.35
C ARG A 21 15.94 -13.16 -2.78
N ARG A 22 16.91 -13.32 -1.90
CA ARG A 22 18.05 -14.21 -2.17
C ARG A 22 17.57 -15.67 -2.05
N PRO A 23 18.09 -16.60 -2.88
CA PRO A 23 17.78 -18.01 -2.70
C PRO A 23 18.13 -18.48 -1.30
N THR A 24 17.23 -19.27 -0.70
CA THR A 24 17.42 -19.92 0.59
C THR A 24 17.14 -21.41 0.44
N VAL A 25 17.33 -22.19 1.50
CA VAL A 25 17.21 -23.65 1.44
C VAL A 25 16.18 -24.11 2.45
N TYR A 26 15.34 -25.06 2.06
CA TYR A 26 14.48 -25.80 2.99
C TYR A 26 14.73 -27.29 2.78
N ARG A 27 15.01 -28.05 3.85
CA ARG A 27 15.30 -29.50 3.77
C ARG A 27 16.29 -29.92 2.66
N GLY A 28 17.33 -29.11 2.43
CA GLY A 28 18.33 -29.35 1.37
C GLY A 28 17.90 -28.94 -0.04
N ASN A 29 16.67 -28.48 -0.26
CA ASN A 29 16.19 -27.99 -1.54
C ASN A 29 16.30 -26.45 -1.62
N PRO A 30 17.01 -25.89 -2.61
CA PRO A 30 17.08 -24.45 -2.79
C PRO A 30 15.77 -23.92 -3.35
N PHE A 31 15.31 -22.80 -2.81
CA PHE A 31 14.13 -22.08 -3.27
C PHE A 31 14.36 -20.57 -3.32
N LEU A 32 13.62 -19.92 -4.21
CA LEU A 32 13.60 -18.47 -4.41
C LEU A 32 12.18 -17.98 -4.18
N VAL A 33 12.04 -16.82 -3.54
CA VAL A 33 10.75 -16.15 -3.36
C VAL A 33 10.78 -14.79 -4.05
N GLU A 34 9.73 -14.53 -4.83
CA GLU A 34 9.48 -13.24 -5.45
C GLU A 34 8.13 -12.72 -4.99
N VAL A 35 8.08 -11.45 -4.64
CA VAL A 35 6.88 -10.77 -4.18
C VAL A 35 6.65 -9.54 -5.03
N GLY A 36 5.44 -9.40 -5.54
CA GLY A 36 4.93 -8.25 -6.24
C GLY A 36 3.73 -7.65 -5.52
N LEU A 37 3.65 -6.33 -5.53
CA LEU A 37 2.59 -5.56 -4.89
C LEU A 37 2.18 -4.43 -5.84
N ALA A 38 0.89 -4.31 -6.08
CA ALA A 38 0.27 -3.17 -6.73
C ALA A 38 -0.74 -2.52 -5.77
N TYR A 39 -0.79 -1.20 -5.70
CA TYR A 39 -1.63 -0.45 -4.76
C TYR A 39 -2.29 0.76 -5.45
N GLY A 40 -3.58 0.98 -5.17
CA GLY A 40 -4.37 2.10 -5.66
C GLY A 40 -4.99 1.86 -7.04
N GLY A 41 -5.26 2.94 -7.77
CA GLY A 41 -5.89 2.90 -9.10
C GLY A 41 -7.32 2.35 -9.06
N ALA A 42 -7.60 1.41 -9.97
CA ALA A 42 -8.92 0.81 -10.15
C ALA A 42 -9.25 -0.31 -9.15
N LEU A 43 -8.35 -0.60 -8.19
CA LEU A 43 -8.54 -1.64 -7.18
C LEU A 43 -9.56 -1.22 -6.11
N GLY A 44 -10.43 -2.16 -5.71
CA GLY A 44 -11.46 -1.92 -4.69
C GLY A 44 -10.87 -1.59 -3.31
N ALA A 45 -11.23 -0.43 -2.75
CA ALA A 45 -10.66 0.04 -1.48
C ALA A 45 -11.20 -0.71 -0.25
N ASP A 46 -12.43 -1.22 -0.33
CA ASP A 46 -13.12 -1.92 0.77
C ASP A 46 -13.18 -3.45 0.56
N GLU A 47 -12.48 -3.95 -0.46
CA GLU A 47 -12.46 -5.37 -0.80
C GLU A 47 -11.24 -6.08 -0.17
N PRO A 48 -11.36 -7.39 0.12
CA PRO A 48 -10.22 -8.21 0.45
C PRO A 48 -9.19 -8.17 -0.69
N VAL A 49 -7.93 -8.05 -0.32
CA VAL A 49 -6.82 -8.00 -1.27
C VAL A 49 -6.81 -9.24 -2.15
N THR A 50 -6.68 -9.03 -3.46
CA THR A 50 -6.53 -10.12 -4.41
C THR A 50 -5.12 -10.70 -4.30
N LEU A 51 -5.04 -11.99 -3.97
CA LEU A 51 -3.78 -12.72 -3.77
C LEU A 51 -3.54 -13.72 -4.91
N TYR A 52 -2.57 -13.43 -5.76
CA TYR A 52 -2.06 -14.35 -6.76
C TYR A 52 -0.90 -15.16 -6.22
N ARG A 53 -1.06 -16.48 -6.27
CA ARG A 53 -0.09 -17.46 -5.79
C ARG A 53 0.50 -18.18 -6.99
N TYR A 54 1.82 -18.24 -7.08
CA TYR A 54 2.53 -18.94 -8.14
C TYR A 54 3.57 -19.90 -7.55
N ALA A 55 3.69 -21.07 -8.16
CA ALA A 55 4.76 -22.02 -7.90
C ALA A 55 5.40 -22.43 -9.23
N ASN A 56 6.72 -22.23 -9.39
CA ASN A 56 7.44 -22.52 -10.63
C ASN A 56 6.72 -21.97 -11.88
N ARG A 57 6.30 -20.69 -11.82
CA ARG A 57 5.52 -20.00 -12.87
C ARG A 57 4.12 -20.55 -13.16
N VAL A 58 3.62 -21.50 -12.38
CA VAL A 58 2.25 -22.03 -12.49
C VAL A 58 1.33 -21.34 -11.47
N PRO A 59 0.18 -20.79 -11.89
CA PRO A 59 -0.77 -20.18 -10.96
C PRO A 59 -1.49 -21.24 -10.12
N LEU A 60 -1.60 -20.99 -8.82
CA LEU A 60 -2.33 -21.84 -7.88
C LEU A 60 -3.69 -21.19 -7.60
N GLN A 61 -4.75 -21.73 -8.17
CA GLN A 61 -6.09 -21.14 -8.08
C GLN A 61 -6.87 -21.67 -6.88
N TYR A 62 -6.77 -22.96 -6.58
CA TYR A 62 -7.60 -23.61 -5.55
C TYR A 62 -6.90 -23.75 -4.19
N GLN A 63 -7.67 -24.10 -3.16
CA GLN A 63 -7.16 -24.40 -1.81
C GLN A 63 -6.31 -23.26 -1.19
N GLN A 64 -6.79 -22.02 -1.26
CA GLN A 64 -6.06 -20.88 -0.69
C GLN A 64 -5.82 -21.03 0.81
N GLY A 65 -6.76 -21.58 1.58
CA GLY A 65 -6.65 -21.70 3.04
C GLY A 65 -5.52 -22.62 3.53
N ALA A 66 -5.15 -23.63 2.76
CA ALA A 66 -4.08 -24.58 3.12
C ALA A 66 -2.68 -24.11 2.70
N CYS A 67 -2.58 -23.05 1.90
CA CYS A 67 -1.33 -22.65 1.28
C CYS A 67 -0.45 -21.81 2.21
N ALA A 68 0.85 -22.14 2.23
CA ALA A 68 1.89 -21.41 2.96
C ALA A 68 1.92 -19.92 2.61
N ILE A 69 1.66 -19.56 1.35
CA ILE A 69 1.62 -18.16 0.90
C ILE A 69 0.50 -17.41 1.60
N THR A 70 -0.73 -17.93 1.57
CA THR A 70 -1.88 -17.32 2.24
C THR A 70 -1.62 -17.20 3.73
N LYS A 71 -1.08 -18.25 4.36
CA LYS A 71 -0.70 -18.23 5.77
C LYS A 71 0.33 -17.12 6.07
N ALA A 72 1.34 -16.96 5.22
CA ALA A 72 2.36 -15.92 5.36
C ALA A 72 1.74 -14.51 5.23
N VAL A 73 0.87 -14.29 4.25
CA VAL A 73 0.15 -13.02 4.05
C VAL A 73 -0.75 -12.71 5.24
N THR A 74 -1.57 -13.66 5.69
CA THR A 74 -2.46 -13.48 6.84
C THR A 74 -1.68 -13.22 8.14
N SER A 75 -0.52 -13.87 8.32
CA SER A 75 0.34 -13.70 9.50
C SER A 75 1.14 -12.39 9.55
N THR A 76 1.16 -11.63 8.45
CA THR A 76 1.87 -10.36 8.37
C THR A 76 0.98 -9.25 8.93
N ASP A 77 1.54 -8.38 9.78
CA ASP A 77 0.80 -7.25 10.33
C ASP A 77 0.70 -6.10 9.30
N TRP A 78 -0.41 -6.09 8.55
CA TRP A 78 -0.65 -5.10 7.51
C TRP A 78 -1.07 -3.72 8.06
N LYS A 79 -1.48 -3.63 9.33
CA LYS A 79 -1.84 -2.36 9.97
C LYS A 79 -0.64 -1.42 10.07
N ALA A 80 0.54 -1.97 10.36
CA ALA A 80 1.80 -1.23 10.33
C ALA A 80 2.06 -0.58 8.95
N TYR A 81 1.56 -1.20 7.88
CA TYR A 81 1.70 -0.76 6.49
C TYR A 81 0.51 0.06 5.96
N GLN A 82 -0.33 0.60 6.84
CA GLN A 82 -1.49 1.45 6.49
C GLN A 82 -2.67 0.72 5.83
N LEU A 83 -2.77 -0.61 5.97
CA LEU A 83 -3.90 -1.40 5.51
C LEU A 83 -4.74 -1.91 6.68
N GLN A 84 -6.04 -2.07 6.47
CA GLN A 84 -6.90 -2.67 7.48
C GLN A 84 -6.82 -4.19 7.39
N GLN A 85 -6.95 -4.88 8.53
CA GLN A 85 -6.93 -6.33 8.56
C GLN A 85 -7.78 -6.85 9.73
N PRO A 86 -8.90 -7.54 9.44
CA PRO A 86 -9.62 -8.36 10.41
C PRO A 86 -8.76 -9.54 10.90
N ARG A 87 -9.03 -10.07 12.09
CA ARG A 87 -8.23 -11.16 12.65
C ARG A 87 -8.38 -12.43 11.80
N GLY A 88 -7.26 -13.00 11.36
CA GLY A 88 -7.24 -14.27 10.64
C GLY A 88 -7.65 -14.19 9.17
N SER A 89 -7.88 -13.00 8.62
CA SER A 89 -8.23 -12.80 7.21
C SER A 89 -7.09 -12.15 6.43
N LEU A 90 -7.26 -12.13 5.10
CA LEU A 90 -6.45 -11.26 4.25
C LEU A 90 -6.69 -9.78 4.62
N PRO A 91 -5.70 -8.91 4.38
CA PRO A 91 -5.89 -7.48 4.51
C PRO A 91 -6.97 -6.97 3.55
N VAL A 92 -7.57 -5.85 3.93
CA VAL A 92 -8.60 -5.13 3.16
C VAL A 92 -7.98 -3.81 2.70
N GLY A 93 -8.15 -3.49 1.43
CA GLY A 93 -7.60 -2.29 0.82
C GLY A 93 -7.41 -2.44 -0.69
N PRO A 94 -7.15 -1.32 -1.39
CA PRO A 94 -6.95 -1.29 -2.84
C PRO A 94 -5.55 -1.82 -3.17
N MET A 95 -5.32 -3.11 -2.93
CA MET A 95 -4.03 -3.77 -3.12
C MET A 95 -4.21 -5.12 -3.80
N LEU A 96 -3.24 -5.45 -4.64
CA LEU A 96 -3.05 -6.75 -5.25
C LEU A 96 -1.67 -7.27 -4.86
N LEU A 97 -1.63 -8.52 -4.41
CA LEU A 97 -0.40 -9.22 -4.03
C LEU A 97 -0.14 -10.37 -4.98
N LEU A 98 1.09 -10.47 -5.45
CA LEU A 98 1.59 -11.62 -6.19
C LEU A 98 2.75 -12.21 -5.41
N VAL A 99 2.68 -13.50 -5.09
CA VAL A 99 3.77 -14.23 -4.47
C VAL A 99 4.11 -15.44 -5.32
N HIS A 100 5.38 -15.53 -5.72
CA HIS A 100 5.92 -16.62 -6.50
C HIS A 100 7.01 -17.34 -5.70
N ILE A 101 6.92 -18.67 -5.64
CA ILE A 101 7.99 -19.54 -5.17
C ILE A 101 8.57 -20.32 -6.35
N ALA A 102 9.89 -20.36 -6.46
CA ALA A 102 10.60 -21.20 -7.41
C ALA A 102 11.50 -22.18 -6.67
N SER A 103 11.42 -23.47 -6.97
CA SER A 103 12.26 -24.52 -6.38
C SER A 103 12.34 -25.73 -7.30
N VAL A 104 13.43 -26.50 -7.21
CA VAL A 104 13.59 -27.76 -7.98
C VAL A 104 12.49 -28.75 -7.61
N TRP A 105 12.21 -28.83 -6.31
CA TRP A 105 11.10 -29.59 -5.76
C TRP A 105 10.25 -28.59 -4.97
N VAL A 106 8.97 -28.42 -5.28
CA VAL A 106 8.07 -27.56 -4.50
C VAL A 106 7.28 -28.45 -3.55
N PRO A 107 7.19 -28.14 -2.26
CA PRO A 107 6.52 -29.02 -1.32
C PRO A 107 5.02 -28.77 -1.37
N PHE A 108 4.29 -29.57 -2.14
CA PHE A 108 2.83 -29.49 -2.20
C PHE A 108 2.17 -30.25 -1.04
N THR A 109 0.99 -29.80 -0.62
CA THR A 109 0.19 -30.49 0.41
C THR A 109 -0.53 -31.71 -0.12
N SER A 110 -0.80 -31.77 -1.43
CA SER A 110 -1.49 -32.86 -2.12
C SER A 110 -0.88 -33.12 -3.50
N GLU A 111 -1.17 -34.27 -4.06
CA GLU A 111 -0.74 -34.67 -5.42
C GLU A 111 -1.30 -33.76 -6.52
N SER A 112 -2.43 -33.10 -6.27
CA SER A 112 -3.05 -32.13 -7.17
C SER A 112 -2.24 -30.84 -7.34
N LYS A 113 -1.22 -30.60 -6.50
CA LYS A 113 -0.31 -29.45 -6.57
C LYS A 113 -0.99 -28.07 -6.46
N GLU A 114 -2.08 -27.97 -5.71
CA GLU A 114 -2.87 -26.73 -5.57
C GLU A 114 -2.39 -25.80 -4.44
N ALA A 115 -1.71 -26.34 -3.43
CA ALA A 115 -1.26 -25.59 -2.26
C ALA A 115 0.13 -26.02 -1.80
N ILE A 116 0.91 -25.04 -1.35
CA ILE A 116 2.27 -25.24 -0.83
C ILE A 116 2.20 -25.51 0.67
N ALA A 117 2.95 -26.50 1.14
CA ALA A 117 3.03 -26.87 2.55
C ALA A 117 3.73 -25.79 3.40
N SER A 118 3.23 -25.60 4.62
CA SER A 118 3.63 -24.52 5.54
C SER A 118 4.94 -24.80 6.29
N TYR A 119 6.05 -24.93 5.57
CA TYR A 119 7.38 -25.04 6.19
C TYR A 119 7.82 -23.70 6.82
N PRO A 120 8.38 -23.67 8.04
CA PRO A 120 8.79 -22.44 8.71
C PRO A 120 9.77 -21.60 7.89
N GLU A 121 10.71 -22.23 7.18
CA GLU A 121 11.71 -21.57 6.32
C GLU A 121 11.05 -20.84 5.16
N ILE A 122 10.08 -21.49 4.50
CA ILE A 122 9.34 -20.93 3.37
C ILE A 122 8.46 -19.77 3.84
N VAL A 123 7.69 -19.98 4.91
CA VAL A 123 6.79 -18.94 5.46
C VAL A 123 7.58 -17.73 5.92
N LYS A 124 8.74 -17.94 6.57
CA LYS A 124 9.64 -16.86 7.00
C LYS A 124 10.14 -16.05 5.81
N GLU A 125 10.61 -16.70 4.75
CA GLU A 125 11.16 -16.00 3.59
C GLU A 125 10.08 -15.22 2.81
N ILE A 126 8.89 -15.80 2.66
CA ILE A 126 7.73 -15.10 2.09
C ILE A 126 7.38 -13.87 2.91
N ARG A 127 7.31 -14.01 4.24
CA ARG A 127 7.03 -12.89 5.14
C ARG A 127 8.07 -11.78 5.01
N LEU A 128 9.35 -12.11 4.93
CA LEU A 128 10.41 -11.11 4.74
C LEU A 128 10.26 -10.35 3.42
N GLY A 129 9.91 -11.04 2.34
CA GLY A 129 9.61 -10.40 1.04
C GLY A 129 8.39 -9.49 1.12
N LEU A 130 7.29 -9.94 1.74
CA LEU A 130 6.07 -9.15 1.95
C LEU A 130 6.35 -7.88 2.77
N GLN A 131 7.12 -7.99 3.85
CA GLN A 131 7.48 -6.85 4.70
C GLN A 131 8.32 -5.81 3.95
N GLU A 132 9.19 -6.24 3.02
CA GLU A 132 9.99 -5.33 2.22
C GLU A 132 9.12 -4.52 1.23
N CYS A 133 8.22 -5.19 0.51
CA CYS A 133 7.23 -4.52 -0.34
C CYS A 133 6.29 -3.62 0.48
N GLY A 134 5.81 -4.11 1.63
CA GLY A 134 4.92 -3.38 2.53
C GLY A 134 5.53 -2.09 3.06
N ARG A 135 6.83 -2.08 3.41
CA ARG A 135 7.54 -0.85 3.80
C ARG A 135 7.56 0.19 2.68
N ARG A 136 7.83 -0.21 1.43
CA ARG A 136 7.87 0.70 0.28
C ARG A 136 6.48 1.29 -0.01
N MET A 137 5.44 0.45 0.04
CA MET A 137 4.05 0.89 -0.08
C MET A 137 3.65 1.85 1.04
N ALA A 138 3.97 1.54 2.30
CA ALA A 138 3.61 2.38 3.44
C ALA A 138 4.18 3.80 3.32
N THR A 139 5.40 3.95 2.79
CA THR A 139 5.99 5.27 2.49
C THR A 139 5.16 6.02 1.43
N HIS A 140 4.74 5.35 0.37
CA HIS A 140 3.87 5.94 -0.66
C HIS A 140 2.52 6.39 -0.09
N VAL A 141 1.86 5.52 0.69
CA VAL A 141 0.55 5.82 1.31
C VAL A 141 0.67 6.99 2.30
N ARG A 142 1.71 7.02 3.13
CA ARG A 142 1.94 8.14 4.06
C ARG A 142 2.18 9.46 3.34
N LYS A 143 2.94 9.43 2.23
CA LYS A 143 3.17 10.61 1.39
C LYS A 143 1.85 11.14 0.81
N ARG A 144 1.05 10.27 0.19
CA ARG A 144 -0.29 10.61 -0.35
C ARG A 144 -1.22 11.18 0.74
N ARG A 145 -1.24 10.56 1.92
CA ARG A 145 -2.06 11.04 3.05
C ARG A 145 -1.63 12.42 3.51
N ARG A 146 -0.33 12.66 3.65
CA ARG A 146 0.21 13.97 4.01
C ARG A 146 -0.18 15.05 3.00
N GLU A 147 -0.03 14.77 1.71
CA GLU A 147 -0.44 15.68 0.64
C GLU A 147 -1.96 15.97 0.65
N ALA A 148 -2.77 14.95 0.93
CA ALA A 148 -4.23 15.12 1.05
C ALA A 148 -4.60 15.96 2.28
N ASP A 149 -3.97 15.73 3.43
CA ASP A 149 -4.22 16.49 4.66
C ASP A 149 -3.76 17.95 4.53
N GLU A 150 -2.62 18.19 3.88
CA GLU A 150 -2.13 19.54 3.57
C GLU A 150 -3.08 20.29 2.64
N ARG A 151 -3.63 19.61 1.62
CA ARG A 151 -4.63 20.17 0.70
C ARG A 151 -5.95 20.48 1.39
N LYS A 152 -6.44 19.60 2.26
CA LYS A 152 -7.62 19.85 3.09
C LYS A 152 -7.42 21.08 3.95
N LYS A 153 -6.29 21.16 4.67
CA LYS A 153 -5.94 22.32 5.51
C LYS A 153 -5.93 23.62 4.70
N ARG A 154 -5.36 23.61 3.49
CA ARG A 154 -5.38 24.77 2.58
C ARG A 154 -6.82 25.19 2.27
N ALA A 155 -7.65 24.28 1.80
CA ALA A 155 -9.03 24.56 1.44
C ALA A 155 -9.85 25.07 2.64
N TYR A 156 -9.60 24.54 3.84
CA TYR A 156 -10.23 25.05 5.07
C TYR A 156 -9.79 26.49 5.37
N ILE A 157 -8.49 26.79 5.37
CA ILE A 157 -8.00 28.14 5.66
C ILE A 157 -8.56 29.13 4.64
N GLU A 158 -8.52 28.80 3.36
CA GLU A 158 -9.07 29.62 2.26
C GLU A 158 -10.55 29.95 2.46
N LYS A 159 -11.35 28.95 2.89
CA LYS A 159 -12.77 29.15 3.23
C LYS A 159 -12.98 30.09 4.42
N TYR A 160 -12.07 30.11 5.40
CA TYR A 160 -12.19 30.92 6.62
C TYR A 160 -11.59 32.32 6.51
N ILE A 161 -10.67 32.58 5.57
CA ILE A 161 -10.05 33.92 5.38
C ILE A 161 -11.09 35.05 5.32
N PRO A 162 -12.19 34.95 4.53
CA PRO A 162 -13.18 36.02 4.48
C PRO A 162 -13.91 36.26 5.80
N GLN A 163 -14.14 35.20 6.59
CA GLN A 163 -14.82 35.29 7.89
C GLN A 163 -13.92 35.94 8.94
N VAL A 164 -12.62 35.60 8.92
CA VAL A 164 -11.63 36.24 9.79
C VAL A 164 -11.51 37.74 9.46
N ALA A 165 -11.54 38.11 8.18
CA ALA A 165 -11.50 39.51 7.77
C ALA A 165 -12.73 40.31 8.24
N ILE A 166 -13.93 39.71 8.26
CA ILE A 166 -15.15 40.31 8.82
C ILE A 166 -15.01 40.53 10.33
N GLY A 167 -14.57 39.50 11.08
CA GLY A 167 -14.40 39.63 12.53
C GLY A 167 -13.35 40.69 12.90
N LEU A 168 -12.27 40.81 12.13
CA LEU A 168 -11.28 41.88 12.32
C LEU A 168 -11.86 43.27 12.02
N GLN A 169 -12.73 43.38 11.01
CA GLN A 169 -13.44 44.61 10.70
C GLN A 169 -14.31 45.07 11.87
N GLU A 170 -15.06 44.15 12.48
CA GLU A 170 -15.94 44.44 13.62
C GLU A 170 -15.15 44.84 14.89
N ILE A 171 -14.02 44.18 15.17
CA ILE A 171 -13.23 44.43 16.38
C ILE A 171 -12.44 45.75 16.28
N LEU A 172 -11.83 46.01 15.13
CA LEU A 172 -10.91 47.14 14.94
C LEU A 172 -11.56 48.36 14.28
N GLY A 173 -12.82 48.22 13.82
CA GLY A 173 -13.56 49.29 13.15
C GLY A 173 -13.01 49.64 11.76
N PHE A 174 -12.49 48.66 11.02
CA PHE A 174 -11.92 48.88 9.70
C PHE A 174 -12.96 49.28 8.65
N ASP A 175 -12.51 50.00 7.62
CA ASP A 175 -13.32 50.25 6.42
C ASP A 175 -13.35 49.00 5.50
N ASP A 176 -14.27 48.99 4.53
CA ASP A 176 -14.41 47.86 3.61
C ASP A 176 -13.15 47.65 2.73
N ARG A 177 -12.37 48.70 2.47
CA ARG A 177 -11.13 48.61 1.67
C ARG A 177 -10.01 47.94 2.47
N GLU A 178 -9.88 48.27 3.74
CA GLU A 178 -8.95 47.68 4.69
C GLU A 178 -9.28 46.21 4.94
N ARG A 179 -10.57 45.85 5.02
CA ARG A 179 -11.00 44.45 5.08
C ARG A 179 -10.49 43.65 3.87
N THR A 180 -10.72 44.14 2.65
CA THR A 180 -10.25 43.45 1.43
C THR A 180 -8.72 43.32 1.44
N ARG A 181 -8.02 44.40 1.82
CA ARG A 181 -6.55 44.39 1.92
C ARG A 181 -6.03 43.39 2.94
N VAL A 182 -6.71 43.20 4.07
CA VAL A 182 -6.36 42.20 5.09
C VAL A 182 -6.62 40.79 4.58
N ALA A 183 -7.75 40.55 3.90
CA ALA A 183 -8.04 39.26 3.29
C ALA A 183 -6.97 38.86 2.24
N ASP A 184 -6.58 39.81 1.38
CA ASP A 184 -5.53 39.60 0.37
C ASP A 184 -4.17 39.33 1.00
N ARG A 185 -3.83 40.04 2.09
CA ARG A 185 -2.60 39.78 2.85
C ARG A 185 -2.59 38.39 3.49
N LEU A 186 -3.72 37.95 4.04
CA LEU A 186 -3.86 36.62 4.64
C LEU A 186 -3.73 35.52 3.57
N ALA A 187 -4.26 35.76 2.37
CA ALA A 187 -4.08 34.88 1.22
C ALA A 187 -2.61 34.81 0.78
N ASP A 188 -1.92 35.95 0.64
CA ASP A 188 -0.50 36.00 0.27
C ASP A 188 0.40 35.31 1.32
N VAL A 189 0.11 35.48 2.62
CA VAL A 189 0.83 34.77 3.70
C VAL A 189 0.62 33.26 3.62
N LEU A 190 -0.59 32.79 3.29
CA LEU A 190 -0.88 31.37 3.09
C LEU A 190 -0.04 30.80 1.93
N GLU A 191 0.11 31.54 0.84
CA GLU A 191 0.91 31.14 -0.32
C GLU A 191 2.40 31.10 -0.03
N ARG A 192 2.94 32.17 0.59
CA ARG A 192 4.38 32.29 0.91
C ARG A 192 4.89 31.30 1.93
N SER A 193 4.09 30.99 2.95
CA SER A 193 4.49 30.08 4.05
C SER A 193 4.76 28.63 3.60
N ARG A 194 4.48 28.30 2.33
CA ARG A 194 4.57 26.93 1.82
C ARG A 194 5.27 26.77 0.47
N THR A 195 5.79 27.86 -0.10
CA THR A 195 6.70 27.78 -1.27
C THR A 195 8.16 27.54 -0.87
N ALA A 196 8.47 27.58 0.44
CA ALA A 196 9.79 27.36 1.03
C ALA A 196 9.95 25.95 1.62
#